data_AF-A0A8X6R6X2-F1
#
_entry.id   AF-A0A8X6R6X2-F1
#
_cell.length_a   1.000
_cell.length_b   1.000
_cell.length_c   1.000
_cell.angle_alpha   90.00
_cell.angle_beta   90.00
_cell.angle_gamma   90.00
#
_symmetry.space_group_name_H-M   'P 1'
#
loop_
_entity.id
_entity.type
_entity.pdbx_description
1 polymer ?
#
loop_
_entity_poly.entity_id
_entity_poly.type
_entity_poly.pdbx_seq_one_letter_code
_entity_poly.pdbx_strand_id
1 'polypeptide(L)' 'MDWPAYSPDLNPIEHVWDMLGRRIAARQPPPTCIPELRRVLLVEWCNIPQNQIDNLILSMPRRCKACIASSGRHTLY' A
#
# COMPACT_ATOMS: atom_id res chain seq x y z
N MET A 1 -8.66 18.24 5.98
CA MET A 1 -9.25 16.89 5.92
C MET A 1 -8.79 16.20 7.17
N ASP A 2 -9.69 15.94 8.11
CA ASP A 2 -9.32 15.34 9.39
C ASP A 2 -9.20 13.83 9.22
N TRP A 3 -8.05 13.28 9.59
CA TRP A 3 -7.79 11.85 9.50
C TRP A 3 -8.27 11.16 10.79
N PRO A 4 -9.20 10.20 10.71
CA PRO A 4 -9.62 9.47 11.89
C PRO A 4 -8.48 8.62 12.45
N ALA A 5 -8.29 8.65 13.77
CA ALA A 5 -7.31 7.79 14.44
C ALA A 5 -7.62 6.29 14.15
N TYR A 6 -6.58 5.46 14.09
CA TYR A 6 -6.69 4.01 13.88
C TYR A 6 -7.37 3.55 12.58
N SER A 7 -7.27 4.35 11.51
CA SER A 7 -7.81 3.98 10.18
C SER A 7 -6.72 3.71 9.14
N PRO A 8 -5.92 2.63 9.28
CA PRO A 8 -4.93 2.25 8.27
C PRO A 8 -5.59 1.87 6.93
N ASP A 9 -6.81 1.31 6.95
CA ASP A 9 -7.64 0.99 5.78
C ASP A 9 -7.89 2.22 4.87
N LEU A 10 -7.81 3.41 5.46
CA LEU A 10 -7.97 4.67 4.75
C LEU A 10 -6.63 5.18 4.22
N ASN A 11 -5.48 4.73 4.72
CA ASN A 11 -4.18 5.30 4.39
C ASN A 11 -3.63 4.67 3.11
N PRO A 12 -3.65 5.36 1.95
CA PRO A 12 -3.24 4.76 0.68
C PRO A 12 -1.78 4.29 0.71
N ILE A 13 -0.95 4.89 1.57
CA ILE A 13 0.47 4.53 1.67
C ILE A 13 0.67 3.12 2.25
N GLU A 14 -0.22 2.63 3.11
CA GLU A 14 -0.12 1.27 3.68
C GLU A 14 -0.26 0.22 2.56
N HIS A 15 -1.14 0.47 1.59
CA HIS A 15 -1.26 -0.40 0.41
C HIS A 15 -0.05 -0.33 -0.50
N VAL A 16 0.60 0.83 -0.60
CA VAL A 16 1.84 0.97 -1.37
C VAL A 16 2.96 0.18 -0.68
N TRP A 17 3.05 0.23 0.65
CA TRP A 17 4.01 -0.57 1.42
C TRP A 17 3.78 -2.07 1.27
N ASP A 18 2.53 -2.54 1.37
CA ASP A 18 2.19 -3.94 1.13
C ASP A 18 2.56 -4.39 -0.30
N MET A 19 2.25 -3.58 -1.30
CA MET A 19 2.61 -3.86 -2.69
C MET A 19 4.13 -3.94 -2.90
N LEU A 20 4.89 -3.05 -2.27
CA LEU A 20 6.35 -3.08 -2.31
C LEU A 20 6.89 -4.34 -1.64
N GLY A 21 6.38 -4.70 -0.45
CA GLY A 21 6.76 -5.91 0.28
C GLY A 21 6.53 -7.18 -0.54
N ARG A 22 5.36 -7.29 -1.18
CA ARG A 22 5.02 -8.43 -2.06
C ARG A 22 5.96 -8.52 -3.27
N ARG A 23 6.31 -7.40 -3.90
CA ARG A 23 7.24 -7.38 -5.04
C ARG A 23 8.64 -7.84 -4.64
N ILE A 24 9.13 -7.42 -3.47
CA ILE A 24 10.43 -7.83 -2.95
C ILE A 24 10.43 -9.32 -2.62
N ALA A 25 9.39 -9.81 -1.96
CA ALA A 25 9.23 -11.22 -1.61
C ALA A 25 9.13 -12.14 -2.85
N ALA A 26 8.61 -11.62 -3.97
CA ALA A 26 8.51 -12.35 -5.23
C ALA A 26 9.82 -12.41 -6.03
N ARG A 27 10.88 -11.67 -5.65
CA ARG A 27 12.14 -11.69 -6.40
C ARG A 27 12.87 -13.01 -6.27
N GLN A 28 13.49 -13.43 -7.37
CA GLN A 28 14.36 -14.59 -7.44
C GLN A 28 15.70 -14.18 -8.11
N PRO A 29 16.85 -14.37 -7.44
CA PRO A 29 16.98 -14.78 -6.03
C PRO A 29 16.46 -13.70 -5.05
N PRO A 30 16.05 -14.08 -3.83
CA PRO A 30 15.71 -13.11 -2.80
C PRO A 30 16.95 -12.32 -2.36
N PRO A 31 16.81 -11.06 -1.94
CA PRO A 31 17.93 -10.28 -1.43
C PRO A 31 18.50 -10.93 -0.15
N THR A 32 19.81 -11.09 -0.09
CA THR A 32 20.49 -11.85 0.99
C THR A 32 21.22 -10.96 1.99
N CYS A 33 21.38 -9.67 1.68
CA CYS A 33 22.07 -8.72 2.55
C CYS A 33 21.41 -7.32 2.51
N ILE A 34 21.67 -6.51 3.54
CA ILE A 34 21.09 -5.16 3.68
C ILE A 34 21.37 -4.26 2.46
N PRO A 35 22.60 -4.19 1.90
CA PRO A 35 22.85 -3.36 0.72
C PRO A 35 22.04 -3.80 -0.50
N GLU A 36 21.90 -5.11 -0.71
CA GLU A 36 21.10 -5.67 -1.80
C GLU A 36 19.62 -5.37 -1.61
N LEU A 37 19.09 -5.55 -0.39
CA LEU A 37 17.72 -5.21 -0.04
C LEU A 37 17.43 -3.72 -0.31
N ARG A 38 18.35 -2.81 0.08
CA ARG A 38 18.21 -1.38 -0.19
C ARG A 38 18.13 -1.07 -1.69
N ARG A 39 18.98 -1.71 -2.50
CA ARG A 39 18.97 -1.55 -3.96
C ARG A 39 17.65 -2.07 -4.55
N VAL A 40 17.22 -3.25 -4.14
CA VAL A 40 15.98 -3.87 -4.59
C VAL A 40 14.76 -3.02 -4.22
N LEU A 41 14.72 -2.48 -3.00
CA LEU A 41 13.67 -1.55 -2.56
C LEU A 41 13.53 -0.36 -3.52
N LEU A 42 14.63 0.30 -3.87
CA LEU A 42 14.61 1.45 -4.78
C LEU A 42 14.15 1.06 -6.19
N VAL A 43 14.61 -0.08 -6.70
CA VAL A 43 14.21 -0.58 -8.03
C VAL A 43 12.72 -0.89 -8.04
N GLU A 44 12.21 -1.65 -7.07
CA GLU A 44 10.79 -2.00 -7.02
C GLU A 44 9.90 -0.78 -6.80
N TRP A 45 10.35 0.18 -5.99
CA TRP A 45 9.66 1.45 -5.80
C TRP A 45 9.48 2.20 -7.13
N CYS A 46 10.55 2.35 -7.91
CA CYS A 46 10.49 2.99 -9.22
C CYS A 46 9.66 2.19 -10.25
N ASN A 47 9.52 0.88 -10.05
CA ASN A 47 8.75 0.00 -10.92
C ASN A 47 7.26 -0.11 -10.52
N ILE A 48 6.82 0.60 -9.48
CA ILE A 48 5.39 0.72 -9.18
C ILE A 48 4.75 1.60 -10.25
N PRO A 49 3.83 1.07 -11.07
CA PRO A 49 3.17 1.86 -12.10
C PRO A 49 2.29 2.94 -11.48
N GLN A 50 2.35 4.15 -12.04
CA GLN A 50 1.54 5.29 -11.57
C GLN A 50 0.04 4.96 -11.56
N ASN A 51 -0.45 4.20 -12.54
CA ASN A 51 -1.86 3.79 -12.58
C ASN A 51 -2.29 2.93 -11.37
N GLN A 52 -1.39 2.17 -10.74
CA GLN A 52 -1.71 1.44 -9.50
C GLN A 52 -1.90 2.41 -8.33
N ILE A 53 -1.09 3.46 -8.27
CA ILE A 53 -1.21 4.53 -7.27
C ILE A 53 -2.50 5.32 -7.51
N ASP A 54 -2.77 5.71 -8.76
CA ASP A 54 -3.96 6.46 -9.14
C ASP A 54 -5.23 5.68 -8.81
N ASN A 55 -5.29 4.37 -9.13
CA ASN A 55 -6.41 3.50 -8.78
C ASN A 55 -6.63 3.42 -7.26
N LEU A 56 -5.54 3.46 -6.48
CA LEU A 56 -5.59 3.48 -5.02
C LEU A 56 -6.25 4.76 -4.52
N ILE A 57 -5.81 5.91 -5.03
CA ILE A 57 -6.39 7.22 -4.71
C ILE A 57 -7.86 7.29 -5.13
N LEU A 58 -8.18 6.86 -6.36
CA LEU A 58 -9.55 6.86 -6.89
C LEU A 58 -10.48 5.91 -6.12
N SER A 59 -9.94 4.89 -5.46
CA SER A 59 -10.72 3.98 -4.62
C SER A 59 -11.08 4.55 -3.24
N MET A 60 -10.46 5.66 -2.82
CA MET A 60 -10.65 6.26 -1.50
C MET A 60 -12.09 6.63 -1.16
N PRO A 61 -12.87 7.27 -2.05
CA PRO A 61 -14.28 7.54 -1.77
C PRO A 61 -15.10 6.28 -1.48
N ARG A 62 -14.78 5.16 -2.15
CA ARG A 62 -15.45 3.87 -1.91
C ARG A 62 -15.05 3.27 -0.56
N ARG A 63 -13.76 3.34 -0.20
CA ARG A 63 -13.23 2.87 1.10
C ARG A 63 -13.82 3.67 2.26
N CYS A 64 -13.89 5.00 2.13
CA CYS A 64 -14.55 5.87 3.11
C CYS A 64 -16.04 5.50 3.27
N LYS A 65 -16.77 5.28 2.16
CA LYS A 65 -18.17 4.82 2.22
C LYS A 65 -18.31 3.47 2.92
N ALA A 66 -17.41 2.52 2.66
CA ALA A 66 -17.40 1.23 3.33
C ALA A 66 -17.16 1.35 4.84
N CYS A 67 -16.23 2.22 5.25
CA CYS A 67 -15.94 2.51 6.66
C CYS A 67 -17.14 3.19 7.35
N ILE A 68 -17.83 4.11 6.66
CA ILE A 68 -19.07 4.71 7.19
C ILE A 68 -20.17 3.65 7.35
N ALA A 69 -20.35 2.79 6.33
CA ALA A 69 -21.33 1.71 6.39
C ALA A 69 -21.03 0.69 7.50
N SER A 70 -19.74 0.45 7.81
CA SER A 70 -19.32 -0.38 8.95
C SER A 70 -19.38 0.34 10.30
N SER A 71 -19.88 1.58 10.35
CA SER A 71 -19.88 2.44 11.55
C SER A 71 -18.49 2.61 12.17
N GLY A 72 -17.46 2.77 11.33
CA GLY A 72 -16.07 2.94 11.76
C GLY A 72 -15.33 1.67 12.14
N ARG A 73 -15.92 0.48 11.93
CA ARG A 73 -15.25 -0.81 12.13
C ARG A 73 -14.39 -1.18 10.92
N HIS A 74 -13.45 -2.10 11.11
CA HIS A 74 -12.58 -2.60 10.03
C HIS A 74 -13.36 -2.99 8.78
N THR A 75 -12.78 -2.60 7.65
CA THR A 75 -13.27 -2.99 6.32
C THR A 75 -12.37 -4.08 5.75
N LEU A 76 -12.77 -4.71 4.64
CA LEU A 76 -11.96 -5.72 3.95
C LEU A 76 -10.79 -5.11 3.15
N TYR A 77 -10.52 -3.81 3.31
CA TYR A 77 -9.58 -3.06 2.50
C TYR A 77 -8.24 -2.89 3.16
#